data_AF-A0ABD0NNN9-F1
#
_entry.id   AF-A0ABD0NNN9-F1
#
_cell.length_a   1.000
_cell.length_b   1.000
_cell.length_c   1.000
_cell.angle_alpha   90.00
_cell.angle_beta   90.00
_cell.angle_gamma   90.00
#
_symmetry.space_group_name_H-M   'P 1'
#
loop_
_entity.id
_entity.type
_entity.pdbx_description
1 polymer ?
#
loop_
_entity_poly.entity_id
_entity_poly.type
_entity_poly.pdbx_seq_one_letter_code
_entity_poly.pdbx_strand_id
1 'polypeptide(L)' 'ENIATMKYGAQVVKGELKSALLDGDTQNYDLDHGFSRHPIEEDGRAGIQVKLGQAFIINHIRILL' A
#
# COMPACT_ATOMS: atom_id res chain seq x y z
N GLU A 1 -12.31 -4.74 -9.58
CA GLU A 1 -12.29 -3.59 -8.66
C GLU A 1 -11.04 -3.67 -7.77
N ASN A 2 -10.53 -2.54 -7.26
CA ASN A 2 -9.41 -2.54 -6.33
C ASN A 2 -9.88 -2.87 -4.90
N ILE A 3 -9.63 -4.09 -4.46
CA ILE A 3 -9.96 -4.57 -3.11
C ILE A 3 -8.93 -4.15 -2.06
N ALA A 4 -7.78 -3.59 -2.47
CA ALA A 4 -6.75 -3.07 -1.59
C ALA A 4 -7.00 -1.59 -1.29
N THR A 5 -8.18 -1.29 -0.74
CA THR A 5 -8.54 0.06 -0.27
C THR A 5 -9.14 -0.01 1.13
N MET A 6 -9.07 1.09 1.88
CA MET A 6 -9.61 1.17 3.24
C MET A 6 -11.11 0.82 3.30
N LYS A 7 -11.86 1.19 2.25
CA LYS A 7 -13.29 0.87 2.09
C LYS A 7 -13.57 -0.64 2.20
N TYR A 8 -12.66 -1.48 1.72
CA TYR A 8 -12.78 -2.95 1.75
C TYR A 8 -12.03 -3.59 2.92
N GLY A 9 -11.68 -2.80 3.94
CA GLY A 9 -11.00 -3.28 5.14
C GLY A 9 -9.53 -3.66 4.92
N ALA A 10 -8.93 -3.24 3.81
CA ALA A 10 -7.49 -3.42 3.60
C ALA A 10 -6.69 -2.48 4.50
N GLN A 11 -5.51 -2.93 4.95
CA GLN A 11 -4.69 -2.26 5.95
C GLN A 11 -3.21 -2.40 5.64
N VAL A 12 -2.44 -1.34 5.83
CA VAL A 12 -0.97 -1.41 5.80
C VAL A 12 -0.45 -1.83 7.18
N VAL A 13 0.03 -3.07 7.29
CA VAL A 13 0.51 -3.63 8.56
C VAL A 13 1.98 -3.28 8.83
N LYS A 14 2.80 -3.12 7.79
CA LYS A 14 4.17 -2.61 7.86
C LYS A 14 4.44 -1.55 6.79
N GLY A 15 5.25 -0.56 7.12
CA GLY A 15 5.55 0.62 6.30
C GLY A 15 5.13 1.93 6.97
N GLU A 16 5.62 3.04 6.41
CA GLU A 16 5.32 4.42 6.80
C GLU A 16 4.31 5.06 5.82
N LEU A 17 3.66 6.13 6.26
CA LEU A 17 2.64 6.85 5.47
C LEU A 17 1.48 5.95 4.99
N LYS A 18 1.05 5.05 5.89
CA LYS A 18 0.10 3.95 5.66
C LYS A 18 -1.21 4.31 4.98
N SER A 19 -1.74 5.51 5.24
CA SER A 19 -3.01 5.97 4.67
C SER A 19 -2.91 6.23 3.17
N ALA A 20 -1.75 6.66 2.68
CA ALA A 20 -1.54 7.05 1.29
C ALA A 20 -1.57 5.87 0.31
N LEU A 21 -1.26 4.65 0.76
CA LEU A 21 -1.25 3.48 -0.14
C LEU A 21 -2.65 3.01 -0.53
N LEU A 22 -3.64 3.21 0.35
CA LEU A 22 -4.96 2.57 0.28
C LEU A 22 -6.11 3.58 0.24
N ASP A 23 -5.83 4.87 0.07
CA ASP A 23 -6.82 5.95 -0.03
C ASP A 23 -7.54 5.98 -1.39
N GLY A 24 -6.98 5.32 -2.40
CA GLY A 24 -7.54 5.25 -3.74
C GLY A 24 -7.15 6.43 -4.63
N ASP A 25 -6.28 7.33 -4.18
CA ASP A 25 -5.74 8.38 -5.03
C ASP A 25 -4.67 7.81 -5.97
N THR A 26 -4.84 8.08 -7.26
CA THR A 26 -3.94 7.63 -8.32
C THR A 26 -3.50 8.77 -9.22
N GLN A 27 -3.75 10.02 -8.83
CA GLN A 27 -3.45 11.20 -9.64
C GLN A 27 -2.72 12.30 -8.87
N ASN A 28 -2.99 12.48 -7.57
CA ASN A 28 -2.42 13.56 -6.78
C ASN A 28 -1.25 13.05 -5.93
N TYR A 29 -0.06 13.09 -6.51
CA TYR A 29 1.19 12.81 -5.81
C TYR A 29 2.06 14.06 -5.85
N ASP A 30 2.63 14.42 -4.71
CA ASP A 30 3.63 15.48 -4.59
C ASP A 30 4.83 14.98 -3.77
N LEU A 31 5.83 15.82 -3.53
CA LEU A 31 7.04 15.40 -2.83
C LEU A 31 6.79 14.91 -1.39
N ASP A 32 5.67 15.31 -0.78
CA ASP A 32 5.34 15.08 0.62
C ASP A 32 4.14 14.13 0.82
N HIS A 33 3.30 13.94 -0.20
CA HIS A 33 2.04 13.21 -0.14
C HIS A 33 1.87 12.16 -1.25
N GLY A 34 1.06 11.14 -0.95
CA GLY A 34 0.68 10.10 -1.91
C GLY A 34 1.59 8.88 -1.89
N PHE A 35 2.77 8.93 -1.24
CA PHE A 35 3.69 7.80 -1.20
C PHE A 35 3.68 7.07 0.14
N SER A 36 3.65 5.74 0.09
CA SER A 36 4.05 4.89 1.22
C SER A 36 5.49 4.44 1.04
N ARG A 37 6.23 4.32 2.14
CA ARG A 37 7.66 3.98 2.12
C ARG A 37 8.01 2.97 3.20
N HIS A 38 9.16 2.33 3.05
CA HIS A 38 9.79 1.55 4.10
C HIS A 38 11.31 1.81 4.09
N PRO A 39 11.97 1.86 5.26
CA PRO A 39 13.42 1.98 5.32
C PRO A 39 14.07 0.70 4.80
N ILE A 40 15.20 0.83 4.10
CA ILE A 40 15.99 -0.32 3.68
C ILE A 40 16.64 -0.93 4.92
N GLU A 41 16.31 -2.18 5.23
CA GLU A 41 16.90 -2.94 6.34
C GLU A 41 17.99 -3.89 5.84
N GLU A 42 19.02 -4.14 6.66
CA GLU A 42 20.20 -4.94 6.30
C GLU A 42 19.88 -6.39 5.95
N ASP A 43 18.84 -6.97 6.56
CA ASP A 43 18.44 -8.35 6.32
C ASP A 43 17.58 -8.53 5.06
N GLY A 44 17.15 -7.43 4.43
CA GLY A 44 16.32 -7.42 3.23
C GLY A 44 14.92 -8.00 3.43
N ARG A 45 14.46 -8.20 4.67
CA ARG A 45 13.14 -8.80 4.98
C ARG A 45 12.05 -7.77 5.25
N ALA A 46 12.45 -6.51 5.34
CA ALA A 46 11.54 -5.40 5.49
C ALA A 46 10.81 -5.07 4.18
N GLY A 47 9.66 -4.42 4.31
CA GLY A 47 8.86 -4.03 3.17
C GLY A 47 7.53 -3.43 3.59
N ILE A 48 6.83 -2.90 2.59
CA ILE A 48 5.44 -2.49 2.74
C ILE A 48 4.59 -3.77 2.74
N GLN A 49 3.83 -4.00 3.81
CA GLN A 49 2.96 -5.16 3.93
C GLN A 49 1.51 -4.72 3.98
N VAL A 50 0.68 -5.25 3.08
CA VAL A 50 -0.76 -4.96 3.00
C VAL A 50 -1.55 -6.21 3.34
N LYS A 51 -2.43 -6.10 4.34
CA LYS A 51 -3.43 -7.12 4.66
C LYS A 51 -4.74 -6.75 4.01
N LEU A 52 -5.32 -7.66 3.23
CA LEU A 52 -6.65 -7.49 2.66
C LEU A 52 -7.73 -7.76 3.73
N GLY A 53 -8.92 -7.18 3.57
CA GLY A 53 -10.03 -7.38 4.51
C GLY A 53 -10.52 -8.83 4.60
N GLN A 54 -10.29 -9.62 3.56
CA GLN A 54 -10.57 -11.06 3.50
C GLN A 54 -9.67 -11.73 2.46
N ALA A 55 -9.77 -13.05 2.31
CA ALA A 55 -9.05 -13.79 1.27
C ALA A 55 -9.59 -13.46 -0.12
N PHE A 56 -8.68 -13.17 -1.06
CA PHE A 56 -9.00 -12.91 -2.46
C PHE A 56 -7.94 -13.54 -3.38
N ILE A 57 -8.35 -13.91 -4.59
CA ILE A 57 -7.43 -14.19 -5.70
C ILE A 57 -7.02 -12.86 -6.32
N ILE A 58 -5.71 -12.61 -6.43
CA ILE A 58 -5.17 -11.37 -7.01
C ILE A 58 -5.02 -11.56 -8.53
N ASN A 59 -5.75 -10.77 -9.30
CA ASN A 59 -5.68 -10.81 -10.76
C ASN A 59 -4.63 -9.86 -11.34
N HIS A 60 -4.39 -8.72 -10.69
CA HIS A 60 -3.51 -7.67 -11.19
C HIS A 60 -3.01 -6.78 -10.06
N ILE A 61 -1.75 -6.32 -10.16
CA ILE A 61 -1.13 -5.36 -9.25
C ILE A 61 -0.60 -4.20 -10.08
N ARG A 62 -0.91 -2.96 -9.67
CA ARG A 62 -0.35 -1.72 -10.24
C ARG A 62 0.52 -1.07 -9.19
N ILE A 63 1.75 -0.76 -9.56
CA ILE A 63 2.70 -0.06 -8.71
C ILE A 63 3.11 1.19 -9.47
N LEU A 64 2.98 2.34 -8.81
CA LEU A 64 3.54 3.61 -9.27
C LEU A 64 4.90 3.76 -8.58
N LEU A 65 5.94 4.02 -9.37
CA LEU A 65 7.33 4.21 -8.94
C LEU A 65 7.69 5.69 -9.01
#